data_AF-A0A538BT78-F1
#
_entry.id   AF-A0A538BT78-F1
#
_cell.length_a   1.000
_cell.length_b   1.000
_cell.length_c   1.000
_cell.angle_alpha   90.00
_cell.angle_beta   90.00
_cell.angle_gamma   90.00
#
_symmetry.space_group_name_H-M   'P 1'
#
loop_
_entity.id
_entity.type
_entity.pdbx_description
1 polymer ?
#
loop_
_entity_poly.entity_id
_entity_poly.type
_entity_poly.pdbx_seq_one_letter_code
_entity_poly.pdbx_strand_id
1 'polypeptide(L)'
;MHVQRRCFQIQEARVQAGETFRGHRPMLGSAPMWRRPLLHGVLIVSAALIWFLSVPVARAQDAPGVSPELRLPAGVGPGREPVPTGYAATIRVPKDFDTIQAAVDHAKPGGMVLIAPGIYSESVTVTTPYLTIRGLDRDRTIIDGGFERSNGIQVFAADGVAIENLTSRNNLLDGFSWNGVHGYWGRYLTAYDNGRSGIAAYGSDDGQLDHSYASGSAHSGFSVEGCSPCHSVISAVVGEDNAAGFSGTNAEGVAIVNSEWTNNMSGIVPNTQDTVGGAPQRSLLIAGNYVHDNDNVAAPALALTYPSFGMGIVVAGGLDDLITGNLVEDQRTYGIVMVPILDRNLWPTGRNEVRDNVVRRSGLADLALAAPSSGADCFAG
;
A
#
# COMPACT_ATOMS: atom_id res chain seq x y z
N MET A 1 -6.82 -37.65 -12.95
CA MET A 1 -8.12 -37.26 -12.38
C MET A 1 -8.19 -35.74 -12.46
N HIS A 2 -8.70 -35.19 -13.56
CA HIS A 2 -8.86 -33.74 -13.72
C HIS A 2 -10.10 -33.32 -12.92
N VAL A 3 -9.90 -32.80 -11.72
CA VAL A 3 -10.96 -32.07 -11.03
C VAL A 3 -11.02 -30.70 -11.69
N GLN A 4 -11.91 -30.54 -12.66
CA GLN A 4 -12.37 -29.21 -13.05
C GLN A 4 -13.07 -28.62 -11.82
N ARG A 5 -12.33 -27.88 -11.00
CA ARG A 5 -12.93 -27.02 -9.97
C ARG A 5 -13.67 -25.92 -10.72
N ARG A 6 -15.00 -25.90 -10.59
CA ARG A 6 -15.86 -24.96 -11.30
C ARG A 6 -15.64 -23.57 -10.70
N CYS A 7 -15.08 -22.64 -11.48
CA CYS A 7 -15.18 -21.21 -11.20
C CYS A 7 -16.65 -20.82 -11.16
N PHE A 8 -17.10 -20.21 -10.05
CA PHE A 8 -18.36 -19.48 -10.08
C PHE A 8 -18.09 -18.14 -10.78
N GLN A 9 -18.58 -18.04 -12.02
CA GLN A 9 -18.76 -16.75 -12.65
C GLN A 9 -20.00 -16.12 -12.02
N ILE A 10 -19.83 -15.01 -11.28
CA ILE A 10 -20.97 -14.22 -10.84
C ILE A 10 -21.57 -13.60 -12.10
N GLN A 11 -22.67 -14.17 -12.60
CA GLN A 11 -23.45 -13.51 -13.65
C GLN A 11 -24.03 -12.22 -13.08
N GLU A 12 -23.87 -11.12 -13.82
CA GLU A 12 -24.39 -9.81 -13.48
C GLU A 12 -25.83 -9.91 -12.93
N ALA A 13 -26.03 -9.51 -11.68
CA ALA A 13 -27.36 -9.42 -11.12
C ALA A 13 -28.10 -8.27 -11.82
N ARG A 14 -28.94 -8.61 -12.81
CA ARG A 14 -29.94 -7.68 -13.34
C ARG A 14 -30.96 -7.38 -12.24
N VAL A 15 -31.01 -6.13 -11.80
CA VAL A 15 -32.08 -5.64 -10.92
C VAL A 15 -33.40 -5.66 -11.72
N GLN A 16 -34.26 -6.66 -11.48
CA GLN A 16 -35.65 -6.63 -11.94
C GLN A 16 -36.50 -5.91 -10.88
N ALA A 17 -36.95 -4.70 -11.20
CA ALA A 17 -37.95 -3.99 -10.41
C ALA A 17 -39.32 -4.66 -10.65
N GLY A 18 -39.83 -5.38 -9.63
CA GLY A 18 -41.17 -5.95 -9.64
C GLY A 18 -42.18 -5.04 -8.92
N GLU A 19 -43.23 -4.63 -9.65
CA GLU A 19 -44.42 -4.01 -9.09
C GLU A 19 -45.22 -5.01 -8.24
N THR A 20 -45.71 -4.59 -7.07
CA THR A 20 -47.12 -4.72 -6.60
C THR A 20 -47.19 -4.49 -5.09
N PHE A 21 -48.09 -3.61 -4.64
CA PHE A 21 -48.96 -3.87 -3.48
C PHE A 21 -50.15 -2.90 -3.51
N ARG A 22 -51.34 -3.45 -3.79
CA ARG A 22 -52.63 -2.76 -3.68
C ARG A 22 -53.21 -2.97 -2.28
N GLY A 23 -53.63 -1.87 -1.68
CA GLY A 23 -54.86 -1.76 -0.88
C GLY A 23 -54.74 -2.05 0.61
N HIS A 24 -55.05 -1.04 1.44
CA HIS A 24 -56.26 -0.96 2.27
C HIS A 24 -56.34 0.43 2.95
N ARG A 25 -57.54 1.02 3.02
CA ARG A 25 -57.98 2.19 3.81
C ARG A 25 -59.21 1.74 4.63
N PRO A 26 -59.53 2.28 5.83
CA PRO A 26 -60.20 3.60 5.98
C PRO A 26 -59.81 4.44 7.25
N MET A 27 -59.76 5.79 7.18
CA MET A 27 -60.67 6.84 7.77
C MET A 27 -60.45 7.20 9.27
N LEU A 28 -60.56 8.42 9.82
CA LEU A 28 -60.61 9.85 9.40
C LEU A 28 -60.58 10.75 10.68
N GLY A 29 -60.03 11.98 10.59
CA GLY A 29 -60.24 13.14 11.51
C GLY A 29 -59.05 13.47 12.44
N SER A 30 -58.53 14.69 12.60
CA SER A 30 -58.86 16.07 12.21
C SER A 30 -57.58 16.97 12.32
N ALA A 31 -57.53 18.08 11.55
CA ALA A 31 -56.41 19.04 11.36
C ALA A 31 -56.35 20.14 12.48
N PRO A 32 -55.37 21.09 12.60
CA PRO A 32 -54.50 21.74 11.58
C PRO A 32 -52.97 21.81 11.89
N MET A 33 -52.07 21.58 10.92
CA MET A 33 -51.34 22.56 10.06
C MET A 33 -50.47 23.57 10.88
N TRP A 34 -49.13 23.55 10.88
CA TRP A 34 -48.22 23.97 9.78
C TRP A 34 -46.77 23.40 9.90
N ARG A 35 -46.36 22.69 8.83
CA ARG A 35 -45.08 22.72 8.08
C ARG A 35 -43.73 22.43 8.79
N ARG A 36 -43.17 21.24 8.50
CA ARG A 36 -41.98 21.00 7.62
C ARG A 36 -41.85 19.48 7.32
N PRO A 37 -41.50 19.05 6.10
CA PRO A 37 -41.66 17.66 5.67
C PRO A 37 -40.49 16.77 6.10
N LEU A 38 -40.83 15.61 6.68
CA LEU A 38 -39.99 14.42 6.77
C LEU A 38 -40.17 13.64 5.46
N LEU A 39 -39.09 13.49 4.68
CA LEU A 39 -39.03 12.54 3.58
C LEU A 39 -38.53 11.20 4.14
N HIS A 40 -39.43 10.22 4.19
CA HIS A 40 -39.06 8.81 4.18
C HIS A 40 -38.44 8.52 2.81
N GLY A 41 -37.14 8.27 2.78
CA GLY A 41 -36.42 7.79 1.61
C GLY A 41 -35.91 6.38 1.88
N VAL A 42 -36.47 5.42 1.13
CA VAL A 42 -35.93 4.08 0.97
C VAL A 42 -34.48 4.20 0.47
N LEU A 43 -33.51 3.71 1.23
CA LEU A 43 -32.11 3.65 0.81
C LEU A 43 -31.93 2.50 -0.19
N ILE A 44 -32.18 2.81 -1.46
CA ILE A 44 -31.61 2.07 -2.59
C ILE A 44 -30.17 2.54 -2.70
N VAL A 45 -29.21 1.64 -2.49
CA VAL A 45 -27.79 1.87 -2.79
C VAL A 45 -27.67 2.05 -4.30
N SER A 46 -27.86 3.30 -4.73
CA SER A 46 -27.60 3.78 -6.07
C SER A 46 -26.20 4.35 -6.03
N ALA A 47 -25.36 4.00 -7.00
CA ALA A 47 -24.03 4.56 -7.22
C ALA A 47 -24.05 6.09 -7.00
N ALA A 48 -23.49 6.53 -5.87
CA ALA A 48 -23.28 7.93 -5.54
C ALA A 48 -21.78 8.21 -5.63
N LEU A 49 -21.27 8.23 -6.87
CA LEU A 49 -20.19 9.14 -7.20
C LEU A 49 -20.84 10.40 -7.79
N ILE A 50 -20.16 11.52 -7.58
CA ILE A 50 -20.37 12.87 -8.13
C ILE A 50 -21.16 13.83 -7.22
N TRP A 51 -20.41 14.84 -6.74
CA TRP A 51 -20.65 16.30 -6.74
C TRP A 51 -20.12 16.92 -5.43
N PHE A 52 -18.97 17.63 -5.40
CA PHE A 52 -18.75 19.07 -5.69
C PHE A 52 -17.27 19.35 -5.28
N LEU A 53 -16.43 20.24 -5.80
CA LEU A 53 -16.54 21.49 -6.55
C LEU A 53 -15.28 21.64 -7.42
N SER A 54 -15.50 22.04 -8.66
CA SER A 54 -14.57 22.85 -9.44
C SER A 54 -14.19 24.12 -8.66
N VAL A 55 -13.07 24.10 -7.97
CA VAL A 55 -12.25 25.30 -7.85
C VAL A 55 -11.51 25.40 -9.18
N PRO A 56 -11.58 26.53 -9.91
CA PRO A 56 -10.69 26.70 -11.04
C PRO A 56 -9.29 26.68 -10.45
N VAL A 57 -8.52 25.63 -10.73
CA VAL A 57 -7.07 25.73 -10.68
C VAL A 57 -6.75 26.72 -11.79
N ALA A 58 -6.77 28.00 -11.43
CA ALA A 58 -6.00 29.01 -12.12
C ALA A 58 -4.65 28.37 -12.37
N ARG A 59 -4.20 28.40 -13.62
CA ARG A 59 -2.90 27.88 -14.03
C ARG A 59 -1.86 28.31 -13.01
N ALA A 60 -1.43 27.39 -12.16
CA ALA A 60 -0.18 27.50 -11.43
C ALA A 60 0.94 27.12 -12.41
N GLN A 61 1.01 27.87 -13.50
CA GLN A 61 2.29 28.17 -14.11
C GLN A 61 2.82 29.32 -13.24
N ASP A 62 4.02 29.14 -12.67
CA ASP A 62 4.72 30.03 -11.73
C ASP A 62 4.49 29.74 -10.24
N ALA A 63 4.95 28.56 -9.81
CA ALA A 63 5.59 28.41 -8.50
C ALA A 63 7.06 27.98 -8.74
N PRO A 64 8.08 28.78 -8.36
CA PRO A 64 9.47 28.39 -8.50
C PRO A 64 9.82 27.41 -7.39
N GLY A 65 10.09 26.16 -7.78
CA GLY A 65 10.45 25.11 -6.82
C GLY A 65 10.27 23.69 -7.37
N VAL A 66 10.47 23.49 -8.67
CA VAL A 66 10.84 22.16 -9.17
C VAL A 66 12.24 21.92 -8.63
N SER A 67 12.37 21.08 -7.61
CA SER A 67 13.66 20.47 -7.29
C SER A 67 14.23 19.97 -8.61
N PRO A 68 15.45 20.36 -9.00
CA PRO A 68 16.00 19.97 -10.28
C PRO A 68 15.89 18.47 -10.38
N GLU A 69 15.25 18.00 -11.46
CA GLU A 69 15.29 16.60 -11.87
C GLU A 69 16.74 16.15 -11.68
N LEU A 70 17.00 15.34 -10.66
CA LEU A 70 18.36 14.95 -10.31
C LEU A 70 18.83 14.14 -11.51
N ARG A 71 19.59 14.78 -12.40
CA ARG A 71 20.13 14.12 -13.58
C ARG A 71 21.06 13.04 -13.08
N LEU A 72 20.55 11.81 -13.04
CA LEU A 72 21.33 10.64 -12.69
C LEU A 72 22.54 10.59 -13.64
N PRO A 73 23.77 10.44 -13.11
CA PRO A 73 24.94 10.25 -13.95
C PRO A 73 24.73 9.09 -14.94
N ALA A 74 25.38 9.15 -16.10
CA ALA A 74 25.35 8.04 -17.04
C ALA A 74 25.89 6.76 -16.37
N GLY A 75 25.10 5.68 -16.39
CA GLY A 75 25.42 4.42 -15.70
C GLY A 75 24.82 4.28 -14.30
N VAL A 76 24.02 5.25 -13.85
CA VAL A 76 23.26 5.19 -12.58
C VAL A 76 21.78 4.88 -12.87
N GLY A 77 21.17 4.06 -12.03
CA GLY A 77 19.77 3.63 -12.12
C GLY A 77 19.61 2.12 -12.39
N PRO A 78 18.38 1.59 -12.30
CA PRO A 78 18.11 0.17 -12.09
C PRO A 78 18.88 -0.76 -13.03
N GLY A 79 19.71 -1.62 -12.46
CA GLY A 79 20.45 -2.68 -13.12
C GLY A 79 21.70 -2.22 -13.88
N ARG A 80 22.21 -1.01 -13.62
CA ARG A 80 23.32 -0.41 -14.39
C ARG A 80 24.62 -0.34 -13.62
N GLU A 81 24.57 -0.31 -12.29
CA GLU A 81 25.75 -0.25 -11.46
C GLU A 81 26.54 -1.58 -11.54
N PRO A 82 27.88 -1.53 -11.62
CA PRO A 82 28.69 -2.74 -11.60
C PRO A 82 28.67 -3.37 -10.20
N VAL A 83 28.28 -4.64 -10.13
CA VAL A 83 28.34 -5.43 -8.89
C VAL A 83 29.79 -5.46 -8.37
N PRO A 84 30.06 -5.06 -7.12
CA PRO A 84 31.39 -5.08 -6.53
C PRO A 84 31.95 -6.49 -6.52
N THR A 85 33.21 -6.64 -6.93
CA THR A 85 33.92 -7.93 -6.94
C THR A 85 34.60 -8.27 -5.61
N GLY A 86 34.46 -7.41 -4.60
CA GLY A 86 35.00 -7.60 -3.26
C GLY A 86 34.28 -6.73 -2.24
N TYR A 87 34.44 -7.08 -0.96
CA TYR A 87 33.88 -6.33 0.15
C TYR A 87 34.68 -5.05 0.43
N ALA A 88 33.99 -3.97 0.74
CA ALA A 88 34.61 -2.75 1.28
C ALA A 88 34.56 -2.73 2.82
N ALA A 89 35.21 -1.73 3.42
CA ALA A 89 35.36 -1.66 4.86
C ALA A 89 34.00 -1.49 5.59
N THR A 90 33.96 -1.98 6.84
CA THR A 90 32.90 -1.62 7.79
C THR A 90 33.23 -0.28 8.44
N ILE A 91 32.29 0.65 8.39
CA ILE A 91 32.33 1.95 9.04
C ILE A 91 31.36 1.91 10.22
N ARG A 92 31.79 2.29 11.42
CA ARG A 92 30.97 2.25 12.63
C ARG A 92 30.50 3.64 13.03
N VAL A 93 29.23 3.77 13.37
CA VAL A 93 28.64 5.02 13.88
C VAL A 93 28.25 4.81 15.36
N PRO A 94 28.64 5.71 16.29
CA PRO A 94 29.36 6.96 16.08
C PRO A 94 30.90 6.83 16.12
N LYS A 95 31.45 5.61 16.18
CA LYS A 95 32.87 5.41 16.53
C LYS A 95 33.86 5.95 15.49
N ASP A 96 33.57 5.76 14.20
CA ASP A 96 34.42 6.17 13.09
C ASP A 96 33.93 7.48 12.46
N PHE A 97 32.61 7.77 12.54
CA PHE A 97 31.97 9.04 12.14
C PHE A 97 30.85 9.39 13.12
N ASP A 98 30.66 10.68 13.41
CA ASP A 98 29.66 11.15 14.37
C ASP A 98 28.21 10.92 13.91
N THR A 99 27.97 10.93 12.59
CA THR A 99 26.63 10.86 11.98
C THR A 99 26.51 9.70 11.00
N ILE A 100 25.29 9.23 10.79
CA ILE A 100 25.00 8.18 9.81
C ILE A 100 25.23 8.71 8.39
N GLN A 101 24.81 9.94 8.09
CA GLN A 101 25.03 10.52 6.76
C GLN A 101 26.52 10.58 6.40
N ALA A 102 27.38 11.03 7.32
CA ALA A 102 28.81 11.12 7.05
C ALA A 102 29.45 9.74 6.81
N ALA A 103 28.97 8.71 7.51
CA ALA A 103 29.41 7.33 7.27
C ALA A 103 28.96 6.80 5.90
N VAL A 104 27.71 7.09 5.50
CA VAL A 104 27.18 6.72 4.17
C VAL A 104 27.94 7.44 3.06
N ASP A 105 28.22 8.74 3.21
CA ASP A 105 28.98 9.54 2.24
C ASP A 105 30.42 9.04 2.06
N HIS A 106 31.00 8.47 3.12
CA HIS A 106 32.35 7.90 3.09
C HIS A 106 32.39 6.45 2.58
N ALA A 107 31.28 5.73 2.69
CA ALA A 107 31.22 4.33 2.33
C ALA A 107 31.51 4.11 0.84
N LYS A 108 32.05 2.93 0.53
CA LYS A 108 32.31 2.50 -0.85
C LYS A 108 31.39 1.33 -1.19
N PRO A 109 31.05 1.12 -2.47
CA PRO A 109 30.23 -0.02 -2.87
C PRO A 109 30.73 -1.35 -2.30
N GLY A 110 29.81 -2.19 -1.81
CA GLY A 110 30.12 -3.43 -1.10
C GLY A 110 30.52 -3.23 0.37
N GLY A 111 30.40 -2.02 0.91
CA GLY A 111 30.73 -1.67 2.29
C GLY A 111 29.55 -1.81 3.25
N MET A 112 29.85 -1.70 4.55
CA MET A 112 28.82 -1.75 5.60
C MET A 112 28.93 -0.53 6.52
N VAL A 113 27.80 0.13 6.77
CA VAL A 113 27.64 1.12 7.84
C VAL A 113 26.97 0.45 9.03
N LEU A 114 27.70 0.25 10.12
CA LEU A 114 27.26 -0.43 11.33
C LEU A 114 26.96 0.59 12.44
N ILE A 115 25.69 0.71 12.81
CA ILE A 115 25.19 1.79 13.67
C ILE A 115 24.97 1.25 15.08
N ALA A 116 25.58 1.88 16.08
CA ALA A 116 25.41 1.52 17.47
C ALA A 116 24.02 1.90 18.02
N PRO A 117 23.63 1.38 19.19
CA PRO A 117 22.45 1.86 19.90
C PRO A 117 22.54 3.38 20.17
N GLY A 118 21.49 4.10 19.83
CA GLY A 118 21.39 5.56 19.93
C GLY A 118 20.13 6.08 19.23
N ILE A 119 19.76 7.32 19.55
CA ILE A 119 18.75 8.08 18.82
C ILE A 119 19.48 9.07 17.92
N TYR A 120 19.25 8.96 16.62
CA TYR A 120 19.90 9.73 15.57
C TYR A 120 18.88 10.66 14.93
N SER A 121 18.96 11.96 15.24
CA SER A 121 18.07 12.97 14.67
C SER A 121 18.55 13.41 13.28
N GLU A 122 18.42 12.52 12.30
CA GLU A 122 18.97 12.64 10.95
C GLU A 122 17.93 12.29 9.87
N SER A 123 18.17 12.74 8.64
CA SER A 123 17.53 12.26 7.42
C SER A 123 18.65 11.78 6.52
N VAL A 124 18.71 10.48 6.24
CA VAL A 124 19.84 9.86 5.56
C VAL A 124 19.50 9.61 4.09
N THR A 125 20.33 10.14 3.19
CA THR A 125 20.24 9.89 1.75
C THR A 125 21.39 9.00 1.31
N VAL A 126 21.05 7.87 0.67
CA VAL A 126 21.99 6.85 0.20
C VAL A 126 22.01 6.85 -1.32
N THR A 127 23.15 7.20 -1.90
CA THR A 127 23.40 7.21 -3.36
C THR A 127 24.55 6.29 -3.76
N THR A 128 25.21 5.65 -2.79
CA THR A 128 26.26 4.67 -3.05
C THR A 128 25.63 3.29 -3.15
N PRO A 129 25.81 2.56 -4.26
CA PRO A 129 25.19 1.25 -4.45
C PRO A 129 25.87 0.18 -3.60
N TYR A 130 25.18 -0.94 -3.41
CA TYR A 130 25.65 -2.14 -2.73
C TYR A 130 26.14 -1.91 -1.30
N LEU A 131 25.57 -0.91 -0.61
CA LEU A 131 25.81 -0.69 0.80
C LEU A 131 24.89 -1.56 1.66
N THR A 132 25.42 -2.03 2.77
CA THR A 132 24.60 -2.55 3.89
C THR A 132 24.58 -1.51 5.01
N ILE A 133 23.40 -1.02 5.38
CA ILE A 133 23.21 -0.12 6.52
C ILE A 133 22.51 -0.92 7.61
N ARG A 134 23.21 -1.17 8.72
CA ARG A 134 22.75 -2.10 9.75
C ARG A 134 22.84 -1.50 11.15
N GLY A 135 21.73 -1.52 11.88
CA GLY A 135 21.76 -1.26 13.32
C GLY A 135 22.29 -2.46 14.11
N LEU A 136 22.96 -2.23 15.23
CA LEU A 136 23.37 -3.30 16.14
C LEU A 136 22.19 -3.87 16.92
N ASP A 137 21.11 -3.11 17.04
CA ASP A 137 19.97 -3.42 17.88
C ASP A 137 18.72 -2.72 17.32
N ARG A 138 17.77 -3.50 16.79
CA ARG A 138 16.55 -2.99 16.15
C ARG A 138 15.81 -1.98 17.02
N ASP A 139 15.73 -2.23 18.32
CA ASP A 139 14.88 -1.47 19.25
C ASP A 139 15.62 -0.29 19.88
N ARG A 140 16.96 -0.23 19.73
CA ARG A 140 17.79 0.83 20.30
C ARG A 140 18.59 1.65 19.30
N THR A 141 18.69 1.23 18.06
CA THR A 141 19.23 2.03 16.95
C THR A 141 18.06 2.70 16.24
N ILE A 142 17.80 3.98 16.56
CA ILE A 142 16.60 4.70 16.14
C ILE A 142 17.00 5.92 15.33
N ILE A 143 16.46 6.04 14.12
CA ILE A 143 16.47 7.29 13.35
C ILE A 143 15.16 8.03 13.66
N ASP A 144 15.27 9.28 14.09
CA ASP A 144 14.14 10.09 14.54
C ASP A 144 14.00 11.35 13.69
N GLY A 145 12.93 11.42 12.91
CA GLY A 145 12.62 12.55 12.05
C GLY A 145 12.16 13.79 12.83
N GLY A 146 11.67 13.62 14.05
CA GLY A 146 11.15 14.69 14.91
C GLY A 146 9.94 15.43 14.34
N PHE A 147 9.25 14.87 13.35
CA PHE A 147 8.24 15.51 12.50
C PHE A 147 8.73 16.78 11.79
N GLU A 148 10.04 16.87 11.56
CA GLU A 148 10.69 18.01 10.89
C GLU A 148 11.49 17.56 9.66
N ARG A 149 11.92 16.29 9.63
CA ARG A 149 12.75 15.71 8.58
C ARG A 149 11.93 14.90 7.61
N SER A 150 12.36 14.86 6.35
CA SER A 150 11.62 14.20 5.27
C SER A 150 11.52 12.70 5.46
N ASN A 151 12.64 11.98 5.44
CA ASN A 151 12.68 10.51 5.53
C ASN A 151 13.69 10.06 6.60
N GLY A 152 13.55 8.83 7.09
CA GLY A 152 14.58 8.24 7.96
C GLY A 152 15.82 7.85 7.16
N ILE A 153 15.69 6.81 6.33
CA ILE A 153 16.68 6.47 5.30
C ILE A 153 16.00 6.40 3.94
N GLN A 154 16.50 7.19 3.00
CA GLN A 154 16.10 7.17 1.60
C GLN A 154 17.27 6.69 0.74
N VAL A 155 17.09 5.58 0.05
CA VAL A 155 17.95 5.12 -1.03
C VAL A 155 17.44 5.69 -2.35
N PHE A 156 18.33 6.31 -3.10
CA PHE A 156 17.98 6.98 -4.36
C PHE A 156 18.90 6.50 -5.48
N ALA A 157 18.34 5.73 -6.42
CA ALA A 157 19.03 5.19 -7.59
C ALA A 157 20.37 4.51 -7.25
N ALA A 158 20.38 3.75 -6.16
CA ALA A 158 21.56 3.03 -5.67
C ALA A 158 21.19 1.55 -5.50
N ASP A 159 21.53 0.78 -6.53
CA ASP A 159 21.29 -0.66 -6.62
C ASP A 159 21.89 -1.45 -5.47
N GLY A 160 21.29 -2.59 -5.11
CA GLY A 160 21.88 -3.53 -4.16
C GLY A 160 21.92 -3.08 -2.71
N VAL A 161 21.27 -1.96 -2.34
CA VAL A 161 21.33 -1.42 -0.99
C VAL A 161 20.41 -2.19 -0.03
N ALA A 162 21.00 -2.67 1.06
CA ALA A 162 20.31 -3.33 2.15
C ALA A 162 20.21 -2.43 3.39
N ILE A 163 19.04 -2.41 4.04
CA ILE A 163 18.78 -1.72 5.31
C ILE A 163 18.27 -2.75 6.32
N GLU A 164 18.93 -2.84 7.48
CA GLU A 164 18.71 -3.97 8.39
C GLU A 164 18.77 -3.62 9.88
N ASN A 165 17.90 -4.23 10.70
CA ASN A 165 18.02 -4.27 12.16
C ASN A 165 18.06 -2.88 12.84
N LEU A 166 17.16 -1.98 12.46
CA LEU A 166 17.01 -0.65 13.06
C LEU A 166 15.58 -0.12 12.97
N THR A 167 15.33 0.98 13.68
CA THR A 167 14.03 1.66 13.75
C THR A 167 14.09 3.03 13.08
N SER A 168 13.01 3.43 12.41
CA SER A 168 12.79 4.78 11.89
C SER A 168 11.42 5.32 12.31
N ARG A 169 11.36 6.56 12.79
CA ARG A 169 10.10 7.14 13.29
C ARG A 169 9.97 8.64 13.09
N ASN A 170 8.75 9.14 13.24
CA ASN A 170 8.42 10.58 13.26
C ASN A 170 8.91 11.32 12.02
N ASN A 171 8.89 10.67 10.84
CA ASN A 171 9.28 11.34 9.60
C ASN A 171 8.09 12.06 8.98
N LEU A 172 8.33 13.13 8.23
CA LEU A 172 7.29 13.82 7.47
C LEU A 172 6.77 12.96 6.30
N LEU A 173 7.63 12.09 5.74
CA LEU A 173 7.34 11.19 4.65
C LEU A 173 7.55 9.75 5.09
N ASP A 174 8.57 9.06 4.56
CA ASP A 174 8.74 7.62 4.71
C ASP A 174 9.74 7.26 5.82
N GLY A 175 9.51 6.15 6.52
CA GLY A 175 10.46 5.61 7.49
C GLY A 175 11.74 5.11 6.81
N PHE A 176 11.56 4.20 5.85
CA PHE A 176 12.60 3.68 4.96
C PHE A 176 12.07 3.66 3.53
N SER A 177 12.84 4.16 2.56
CA SER A 177 12.44 4.11 1.16
C SER A 177 13.56 3.76 0.18
N TRP A 178 13.21 2.98 -0.84
CA TRP A 178 14.03 2.74 -2.03
C TRP A 178 13.35 3.36 -3.24
N ASN A 179 14.08 4.20 -3.98
CA ASN A 179 13.54 5.00 -5.08
C ASN A 179 14.38 4.76 -6.34
N GLY A 180 13.81 4.08 -7.33
CA GLY A 180 14.52 3.75 -8.57
C GLY A 180 15.69 2.78 -8.36
N VAL A 181 15.51 1.74 -7.55
CA VAL A 181 16.58 0.80 -7.15
C VAL A 181 16.31 -0.59 -7.74
N HIS A 182 17.32 -1.23 -8.31
CA HIS A 182 17.30 -2.66 -8.62
C HIS A 182 18.00 -3.44 -7.49
N GLY A 183 17.36 -4.50 -7.00
CA GLY A 183 17.92 -5.36 -5.96
C GLY A 183 17.97 -4.67 -4.60
N TYR A 184 16.84 -4.50 -3.92
CA TYR A 184 16.79 -3.91 -2.58
C TYR A 184 16.46 -4.94 -1.49
N TRP A 185 16.97 -4.73 -0.27
CA TRP A 185 16.64 -5.59 0.87
C TRP A 185 16.33 -4.78 2.13
N GLY A 186 15.13 -4.93 2.67
CA GLY A 186 14.74 -4.43 3.99
C GLY A 186 14.43 -5.57 4.95
N ARG A 187 15.12 -5.66 6.10
CA ARG A 187 14.80 -6.71 7.08
C ARG A 187 15.01 -6.35 8.53
N TYR A 188 14.19 -6.92 9.41
CA TYR A 188 14.22 -6.58 10.85
C TYR A 188 14.08 -5.07 11.08
N LEU A 189 13.22 -4.42 10.29
CA LEU A 189 12.97 -2.99 10.38
C LEU A 189 11.74 -2.72 11.24
N THR A 190 11.76 -1.61 11.96
CA THR A 190 10.57 -1.04 12.60
C THR A 190 10.37 0.36 12.05
N ALA A 191 9.22 0.63 11.43
CA ALA A 191 8.87 1.96 10.97
C ALA A 191 7.56 2.39 11.61
N TYR A 192 7.54 3.49 12.38
CA TYR A 192 6.30 3.96 12.98
C TYR A 192 6.13 5.47 13.01
N ASP A 193 4.89 5.94 13.03
CA ASP A 193 4.51 7.36 13.09
C ASP A 193 5.15 8.19 11.95
N ASN A 194 5.10 7.66 10.74
CA ASN A 194 5.66 8.32 9.55
C ASN A 194 4.53 8.93 8.69
N GLY A 195 4.71 10.17 8.26
CA GLY A 195 3.67 10.97 7.61
C GLY A 195 3.22 10.49 6.23
N ARG A 196 3.98 9.58 5.58
CA ARG A 196 3.58 8.90 4.35
C ARG A 196 3.55 7.38 4.57
N SER A 197 4.64 6.66 4.31
CA SER A 197 4.69 5.20 4.47
C SER A 197 5.70 4.75 5.54
N GLY A 198 5.52 3.56 6.08
CA GLY A 198 6.52 2.95 6.97
C GLY A 198 7.75 2.51 6.17
N ILE A 199 7.56 1.52 5.30
CA ILE A 199 8.62 0.89 4.49
C ILE A 199 8.17 0.83 3.03
N ALA A 200 8.89 1.51 2.15
CA ALA A 200 8.42 1.71 0.77
C ALA A 200 9.48 1.43 -0.30
N ALA A 201 9.04 0.90 -1.44
CA ALA A 201 9.82 0.80 -2.66
C ALA A 201 9.03 1.44 -3.81
N TYR A 202 9.60 2.49 -4.41
CA TYR A 202 8.99 3.25 -5.49
C TYR A 202 9.81 3.11 -6.77
N GLY A 203 9.18 2.67 -7.87
CA GLY A 203 9.85 2.44 -9.16
C GLY A 203 11.08 1.55 -9.03
N SER A 204 11.05 0.61 -8.09
CA SER A 204 12.17 -0.27 -7.73
C SER A 204 11.77 -1.72 -7.97
N ASP A 205 12.75 -2.58 -8.26
CA ASP A 205 12.49 -3.97 -8.63
C ASP A 205 13.49 -4.97 -8.02
N ASP A 206 13.17 -6.26 -8.15
CA ASP A 206 13.96 -7.40 -7.66
C ASP A 206 14.31 -7.31 -6.16
N GLY A 207 13.35 -6.89 -5.33
CA GLY A 207 13.57 -6.62 -3.91
C GLY A 207 12.86 -7.53 -2.92
N GLN A 208 13.28 -7.45 -1.67
CA GLN A 208 12.74 -8.22 -0.56
C GLN A 208 12.53 -7.35 0.68
N LEU A 209 11.34 -7.43 1.28
CA LEU A 209 11.00 -6.86 2.58
C LEU A 209 10.55 -7.99 3.53
N ASP A 210 11.31 -8.27 4.58
CA ASP A 210 11.02 -9.38 5.50
C ASP A 210 11.20 -9.11 6.99
N HIS A 211 10.50 -9.86 7.85
CA HIS A 211 10.65 -9.82 9.31
C HIS A 211 10.57 -8.40 9.90
N SER A 212 9.69 -7.57 9.34
CA SER A 212 9.62 -6.13 9.63
C SER A 212 8.24 -5.73 10.12
N TYR A 213 8.19 -4.59 10.80
CA TYR A 213 6.98 -4.03 11.40
C TYR A 213 6.75 -2.61 10.91
N ALA A 214 5.52 -2.27 10.52
CA ALA A 214 5.16 -0.91 10.13
C ALA A 214 3.82 -0.48 10.72
N SER A 215 3.77 0.72 11.30
CA SER A 215 2.57 1.22 11.98
C SER A 215 2.43 2.73 11.98
N GLY A 216 1.20 3.23 12.11
CA GLY A 216 0.94 4.66 12.27
C GLY A 216 1.27 5.50 11.02
N SER A 217 1.18 4.92 9.82
CA SER A 217 1.45 5.65 8.57
C SER A 217 0.19 6.10 7.84
N ALA A 218 0.20 7.38 7.41
CA ALA A 218 -0.98 8.04 6.82
C ALA A 218 -1.30 7.58 5.38
N HIS A 219 -0.35 6.92 4.72
CA HIS A 219 -0.55 6.28 3.43
C HIS A 219 -0.59 4.76 3.59
N SER A 220 0.50 4.14 4.03
CA SER A 220 0.56 2.69 4.21
C SER A 220 1.70 2.22 5.11
N GLY A 221 1.54 1.08 5.76
CA GLY A 221 2.64 0.44 6.48
C GLY A 221 3.75 0.01 5.52
N PHE A 222 3.37 -0.74 4.49
CA PHE A 222 4.26 -1.22 3.44
C PHE A 222 3.79 -0.76 2.06
N SER A 223 4.73 -0.41 1.18
CA SER A 223 4.43 0.05 -0.18
C SER A 223 5.38 -0.53 -1.21
N VAL A 224 4.85 -1.04 -2.32
CA VAL A 224 5.62 -1.31 -3.55
C VAL A 224 4.82 -0.73 -4.70
N GLU A 225 5.33 0.32 -5.35
CA GLU A 225 4.54 1.08 -6.32
C GLU A 225 5.34 1.49 -7.56
N GLY A 226 4.63 1.65 -8.67
CA GLY A 226 5.16 2.29 -9.87
C GLY A 226 6.23 1.49 -10.61
N CYS A 227 6.17 0.15 -10.54
CA CYS A 227 7.12 -0.76 -11.18
C CYS A 227 6.40 -1.83 -12.00
N SER A 228 6.94 -2.14 -13.18
CA SER A 228 6.41 -3.15 -14.09
C SER A 228 7.54 -3.72 -14.96
N PRO A 229 8.08 -4.91 -14.63
CA PRO A 229 7.79 -5.70 -13.41
C PRO A 229 8.44 -5.12 -12.13
N CYS A 230 7.91 -5.46 -10.96
CA CYS A 230 8.52 -5.18 -9.65
C CYS A 230 9.32 -6.36 -9.09
N HIS A 231 8.91 -7.61 -9.37
CA HIS A 231 9.56 -8.83 -8.84
C HIS A 231 9.94 -8.76 -7.36
N SER A 232 9.02 -8.29 -6.52
CA SER A 232 9.30 -8.03 -5.11
C SER A 232 8.59 -9.01 -4.20
N VAL A 233 9.22 -9.39 -3.09
CA VAL A 233 8.63 -10.28 -2.08
C VAL A 233 8.50 -9.55 -0.75
N ILE A 234 7.30 -9.57 -0.18
CA ILE A 234 7.00 -9.11 1.17
C ILE A 234 6.60 -10.33 1.99
N SER A 235 7.31 -10.61 3.09
CA SER A 235 7.02 -11.80 3.89
C SER A 235 7.36 -11.69 5.37
N ALA A 236 6.61 -12.41 6.22
CA ALA A 236 6.80 -12.38 7.67
C ALA A 236 6.80 -10.94 8.23
N VAL A 237 5.92 -10.08 7.70
CA VAL A 237 5.75 -8.71 8.19
C VAL A 237 4.46 -8.56 8.98
N VAL A 238 4.42 -7.52 9.81
CA VAL A 238 3.21 -7.05 10.50
C VAL A 238 2.96 -5.60 10.10
N GLY A 239 1.81 -5.33 9.48
CA GLY A 239 1.34 -3.98 9.17
C GLY A 239 0.09 -3.66 9.97
N GLU A 240 0.19 -2.75 10.93
CA GLU A 240 -0.95 -2.36 11.79
C GLU A 240 -1.11 -0.86 12.03
N ASP A 241 -2.32 -0.39 12.30
CA ASP A 241 -2.61 1.03 12.56
C ASP A 241 -2.23 2.01 11.44
N ASN A 242 -2.26 1.54 10.18
CA ASN A 242 -1.98 2.37 9.01
C ASN A 242 -3.28 2.71 8.27
N ALA A 243 -3.22 3.69 7.34
CA ALA A 243 -4.32 3.91 6.42
C ALA A 243 -4.55 2.65 5.55
N ALA A 244 -3.51 2.14 4.90
CA ALA A 244 -3.50 0.80 4.33
C ALA A 244 -2.39 -0.03 4.99
N GLY A 245 -2.64 -1.30 5.29
CA GLY A 245 -1.56 -2.22 5.67
C GLY A 245 -0.50 -2.27 4.57
N PHE A 246 -0.95 -2.61 3.35
CA PHE A 246 -0.13 -2.60 2.14
C PHE A 246 -0.76 -1.74 1.03
N SER A 247 0.08 -0.98 0.32
CA SER A 247 -0.28 -0.27 -0.92
C SER A 247 0.54 -0.79 -2.11
N GLY A 248 -0.15 -1.11 -3.21
CA GLY A 248 0.43 -1.71 -4.42
C GLY A 248 0.14 -0.92 -5.70
N THR A 249 0.21 0.42 -5.65
CA THR A 249 -0.21 1.26 -6.79
C THR A 249 0.58 0.95 -8.05
N ASN A 250 -0.11 0.49 -9.10
CA ASN A 250 0.48 0.11 -10.40
C ASN A 250 1.64 -0.88 -10.31
N ALA A 251 1.64 -1.73 -9.28
CA ALA A 251 2.67 -2.75 -9.13
C ALA A 251 2.38 -3.98 -9.99
N GLU A 252 3.43 -4.55 -10.59
CA GLU A 252 3.36 -5.85 -11.26
C GLU A 252 4.28 -6.89 -10.62
N GLY A 253 3.75 -8.09 -10.35
CA GLY A 253 4.59 -9.22 -9.93
C GLY A 253 5.14 -9.10 -8.50
N VAL A 254 4.33 -8.59 -7.56
CA VAL A 254 4.65 -8.57 -6.13
C VAL A 254 4.04 -9.78 -5.44
N ALA A 255 4.83 -10.48 -4.62
CA ALA A 255 4.36 -11.56 -3.77
C ALA A 255 4.25 -11.08 -2.31
N ILE A 256 3.03 -11.04 -1.78
CA ILE A 256 2.71 -10.67 -0.39
C ILE A 256 2.30 -11.95 0.32
N VAL A 257 3.18 -12.48 1.16
CA VAL A 257 3.02 -13.83 1.70
C VAL A 257 3.30 -13.96 3.18
N ASN A 258 2.60 -14.87 3.87
CA ASN A 258 2.89 -15.25 5.26
C ASN A 258 3.06 -14.05 6.22
N SER A 259 2.16 -13.06 6.10
CA SER A 259 2.23 -11.79 6.84
C SER A 259 0.90 -11.49 7.52
N GLU A 260 0.93 -10.57 8.48
CA GLU A 260 -0.24 -10.15 9.26
C GLU A 260 -0.59 -8.69 8.97
N TRP A 261 -1.87 -8.43 8.72
CA TRP A 261 -2.40 -7.12 8.34
C TRP A 261 -3.64 -6.83 9.19
N THR A 262 -3.46 -6.01 10.23
CA THR A 262 -4.46 -5.84 11.28
C THR A 262 -4.69 -4.40 11.68
N ASN A 263 -5.89 -4.05 12.14
CA ASN A 263 -6.19 -2.73 12.72
C ASN A 263 -5.80 -1.53 11.84
N ASN A 264 -5.79 -1.70 10.52
CA ASN A 264 -5.62 -0.62 9.56
C ASN A 264 -7.00 -0.02 9.19
N MET A 265 -7.06 1.11 8.47
CA MET A 265 -8.34 1.49 7.82
C MET A 265 -8.72 0.50 6.72
N SER A 266 -7.73 -0.02 6.00
CA SER A 266 -7.87 -1.05 4.98
C SER A 266 -6.66 -1.98 5.03
N GLY A 267 -6.84 -3.27 4.77
CA GLY A 267 -5.76 -4.26 4.85
C GLY A 267 -4.77 -4.15 3.68
N ILE A 268 -4.96 -4.98 2.67
CA ILE A 268 -4.07 -5.08 1.50
C ILE A 268 -4.75 -4.40 0.31
N VAL A 269 -4.13 -3.36 -0.26
CA VAL A 269 -4.73 -2.50 -1.29
C VAL A 269 -3.83 -2.36 -2.52
N PRO A 270 -3.82 -3.33 -3.44
CA PRO A 270 -3.37 -3.11 -4.80
C PRO A 270 -4.39 -2.31 -5.62
N ASN A 271 -3.92 -1.27 -6.32
CA ASN A 271 -4.79 -0.39 -7.08
C ASN A 271 -4.12 0.18 -8.33
N THR A 272 -4.92 0.58 -9.31
CA THR A 272 -4.45 1.29 -10.51
C THR A 272 -4.68 2.81 -10.38
N GLN A 273 -3.72 3.62 -10.84
CA GLN A 273 -3.85 5.09 -10.96
C GLN A 273 -3.21 5.61 -12.25
N ASP A 274 -3.75 6.68 -12.84
CA ASP A 274 -3.22 7.24 -14.09
C ASP A 274 -1.97 8.11 -13.91
N THR A 275 -1.66 8.50 -12.67
CA THR A 275 -0.57 9.43 -12.33
C THR A 275 0.71 8.74 -11.90
N VAL A 276 0.65 7.45 -11.59
CA VAL A 276 1.81 6.63 -11.21
C VAL A 276 2.27 5.82 -12.43
N GLY A 277 3.58 5.60 -12.57
CA GLY A 277 4.11 4.74 -13.65
C GLY A 277 3.62 3.30 -13.53
N GLY A 278 3.71 2.51 -14.60
CA GLY A 278 3.44 1.05 -14.54
C GLY A 278 1.97 0.62 -14.62
N ALA A 279 1.02 1.54 -14.84
CA ALA A 279 -0.40 1.17 -14.96
C ALA A 279 -0.66 0.15 -16.09
N PRO A 280 -1.61 -0.79 -15.92
CA PRO A 280 -2.37 -1.06 -14.70
C PRO A 280 -1.60 -1.94 -13.69
N GLN A 281 -2.04 -1.93 -12.43
CA GLN A 281 -1.64 -2.92 -11.44
C GLN A 281 -2.03 -4.34 -11.90
N ARG A 282 -1.13 -5.32 -11.78
CA ARG A 282 -1.39 -6.70 -12.23
C ARG A 282 -0.49 -7.78 -11.63
N SER A 283 -0.88 -9.05 -11.77
CA SER A 283 -0.02 -10.22 -11.51
C SER A 283 0.56 -10.30 -10.09
N LEU A 284 -0.17 -9.85 -9.07
CA LEU A 284 0.22 -10.04 -7.67
C LEU A 284 -0.09 -11.46 -7.20
N LEU A 285 0.72 -11.95 -6.28
CA LEU A 285 0.43 -13.12 -5.45
C LEU A 285 0.16 -12.66 -4.02
N ILE A 286 -1.05 -12.84 -3.53
CA ILE A 286 -1.43 -12.56 -2.14
C ILE A 286 -1.76 -13.89 -1.48
N ALA A 287 -0.85 -14.45 -0.68
CA ALA A 287 -1.01 -15.81 -0.18
C ALA A 287 -0.55 -16.10 1.25
N GLY A 288 -1.33 -16.90 1.98
CA GLY A 288 -0.97 -17.32 3.34
C GLY A 288 -0.95 -16.18 4.35
N ASN A 289 -1.61 -15.05 4.07
CA ASN A 289 -1.68 -13.92 4.99
C ASN A 289 -2.82 -14.10 6.00
N TYR A 290 -2.66 -13.47 7.16
CA TYR A 290 -3.71 -13.24 8.12
C TYR A 290 -4.15 -11.77 8.05
N VAL A 291 -5.39 -11.53 7.63
CA VAL A 291 -5.93 -10.18 7.41
C VAL A 291 -7.18 -10.03 8.28
N HIS A 292 -7.13 -9.19 9.31
CA HIS A 292 -8.21 -9.12 10.30
C HIS A 292 -8.41 -7.72 10.88
N ASP A 293 -9.61 -7.44 11.38
CA ASP A 293 -9.93 -6.23 12.15
C ASP A 293 -9.52 -4.89 11.48
N ASN A 294 -9.55 -4.79 10.15
CA ASN A 294 -9.17 -3.55 9.45
C ASN A 294 -10.37 -2.60 9.39
N ASP A 295 -10.68 -1.91 10.49
CA ASP A 295 -11.70 -0.88 10.57
C ASP A 295 -11.32 0.31 11.47
N ASN A 296 -10.01 0.53 11.61
CA ASN A 296 -9.47 1.52 12.53
C ASN A 296 -9.69 2.96 12.04
N VAL A 297 -10.79 3.58 12.49
CA VAL A 297 -11.10 4.98 12.20
C VAL A 297 -10.11 5.98 12.79
N ALA A 298 -9.30 5.57 13.76
CA ALA A 298 -8.31 6.41 14.43
C ALA A 298 -6.93 6.35 13.78
N ALA A 299 -6.69 5.38 12.88
CA ALA A 299 -5.45 5.32 12.12
C ALA A 299 -5.27 6.62 11.31
N PRO A 300 -4.04 7.14 11.18
CA PRO A 300 -3.78 8.27 10.31
C PRO A 300 -4.12 7.88 8.88
N ALA A 301 -4.81 8.75 8.14
CA ALA A 301 -5.17 8.47 6.77
C ALA A 301 -5.36 9.72 5.91
N LEU A 302 -4.97 9.59 4.64
CA LEU A 302 -5.35 10.52 3.60
C LEU A 302 -6.83 10.34 3.22
N ALA A 303 -7.48 11.41 2.75
CA ALA A 303 -8.89 11.37 2.36
C ALA A 303 -9.21 10.30 1.31
N LEU A 304 -8.24 9.96 0.45
CA LEU A 304 -8.38 8.97 -0.61
C LEU A 304 -8.42 7.51 -0.13
N THR A 305 -8.08 7.23 1.13
CA THR A 305 -8.11 5.85 1.67
C THR A 305 -9.51 5.45 2.16
N TYR A 306 -10.35 6.43 2.52
CA TYR A 306 -11.72 6.21 3.04
C TYR A 306 -12.64 5.34 2.16
N PRO A 307 -12.58 5.37 0.81
CA PRO A 307 -13.36 4.47 -0.02
C PRO A 307 -13.09 2.98 0.22
N SER A 308 -11.93 2.62 0.79
CA SER A 308 -11.55 1.25 1.13
C SER A 308 -11.72 0.92 2.63
N PHE A 309 -12.31 1.83 3.40
CA PHE A 309 -12.48 1.65 4.84
C PHE A 309 -13.24 0.35 5.19
N GLY A 310 -12.71 -0.42 6.13
CA GLY A 310 -13.35 -1.65 6.59
C GLY A 310 -13.09 -2.86 5.68
N MET A 311 -12.17 -2.77 4.71
CA MET A 311 -11.96 -3.83 3.73
C MET A 311 -10.66 -4.59 3.97
N GLY A 312 -10.70 -5.91 3.85
CA GLY A 312 -9.55 -6.78 4.08
C GLY A 312 -8.56 -6.77 2.92
N ILE A 313 -8.95 -7.33 1.77
CA ILE A 313 -8.14 -7.32 0.54
C ILE A 313 -8.94 -6.64 -0.58
N VAL A 314 -8.39 -5.56 -1.14
CA VAL A 314 -9.06 -4.73 -2.14
C VAL A 314 -8.22 -4.69 -3.41
N VAL A 315 -8.70 -5.31 -4.48
CA VAL A 315 -8.09 -5.16 -5.81
C VAL A 315 -8.88 -4.12 -6.59
N ALA A 316 -8.30 -2.93 -6.71
CA ALA A 316 -8.94 -1.77 -7.33
C ALA A 316 -8.42 -1.52 -8.76
N GLY A 317 -9.14 -2.01 -9.77
CA GLY A 317 -8.73 -1.94 -11.17
C GLY A 317 -7.50 -2.79 -11.50
N GLY A 318 -7.35 -3.91 -10.78
CA GLY A 318 -6.26 -4.87 -10.95
C GLY A 318 -6.58 -6.01 -11.90
N LEU A 319 -5.52 -6.59 -12.47
CA LEU A 319 -5.60 -7.67 -13.45
C LEU A 319 -4.73 -8.86 -13.08
N ASP A 320 -5.18 -10.08 -13.39
CA ASP A 320 -4.34 -11.28 -13.32
C ASP A 320 -3.75 -11.57 -11.91
N ASP A 321 -4.37 -11.06 -10.85
CA ASP A 321 -3.94 -11.29 -9.46
C ASP A 321 -4.39 -12.66 -8.96
N LEU A 322 -3.55 -13.32 -8.16
CA LEU A 322 -3.87 -14.56 -7.46
C LEU A 322 -3.93 -14.32 -5.96
N ILE A 323 -5.12 -14.48 -5.37
CA ILE A 323 -5.38 -14.37 -3.95
C ILE A 323 -5.72 -15.75 -3.41
N THR A 324 -4.82 -16.36 -2.62
CA THR A 324 -5.00 -17.76 -2.22
C THR A 324 -4.47 -18.17 -0.86
N GLY A 325 -5.17 -19.05 -0.16
CA GLY A 325 -4.69 -19.60 1.12
C GLY A 325 -4.64 -18.58 2.26
N ASN A 326 -5.32 -17.44 2.14
CA ASN A 326 -5.37 -16.42 3.19
C ASN A 326 -6.47 -16.74 4.21
N LEU A 327 -6.25 -16.34 5.47
CA LEU A 327 -7.30 -16.21 6.47
C LEU A 327 -7.69 -14.74 6.55
N VAL A 328 -8.92 -14.42 6.13
CA VAL A 328 -9.46 -13.06 6.14
C VAL A 328 -10.70 -13.04 7.03
N GLU A 329 -10.68 -12.29 8.12
CA GLU A 329 -11.81 -12.27 9.05
C GLU A 329 -12.09 -10.92 9.68
N ASP A 330 -13.30 -10.74 10.20
CA ASP A 330 -13.68 -9.59 11.03
C ASP A 330 -13.45 -8.24 10.34
N GLN A 331 -13.68 -8.19 9.03
CA GLN A 331 -13.63 -6.95 8.24
C GLN A 331 -14.96 -6.19 8.35
N ARG A 332 -14.93 -4.88 8.62
CA ARG A 332 -16.17 -4.11 8.83
C ARG A 332 -17.06 -4.00 7.60
N THR A 333 -16.48 -4.01 6.39
CA THR A 333 -17.18 -3.80 5.12
C THR A 333 -17.11 -5.05 4.26
N TYR A 334 -15.94 -5.38 3.70
CA TYR A 334 -15.77 -6.52 2.80
C TYR A 334 -14.53 -7.34 3.18
N GLY A 335 -14.62 -8.66 3.05
CA GLY A 335 -13.48 -9.56 3.24
C GLY A 335 -12.46 -9.40 2.10
N ILE A 336 -12.81 -9.92 0.92
CA ILE A 336 -12.03 -9.74 -0.32
C ILE A 336 -12.95 -9.13 -1.38
N VAL A 337 -12.54 -8.01 -1.98
CA VAL A 337 -13.34 -7.28 -2.97
C VAL A 337 -12.54 -6.89 -4.19
N MET A 338 -13.06 -7.25 -5.36
CA MET A 338 -12.59 -6.78 -6.66
C MET A 338 -13.48 -5.60 -7.08
N VAL A 339 -12.88 -4.44 -7.34
CA VAL A 339 -13.63 -3.21 -7.67
C VAL A 339 -12.96 -2.46 -8.81
N PRO A 340 -13.70 -1.96 -9.82
CA PRO A 340 -13.12 -1.06 -10.80
C PRO A 340 -12.75 0.27 -10.14
N ILE A 341 -11.73 0.94 -10.65
CA ILE A 341 -11.40 2.30 -10.22
C ILE A 341 -11.56 3.28 -11.38
N LEU A 342 -12.21 4.41 -11.10
CA LEU A 342 -12.32 5.53 -12.03
C LEU A 342 -11.36 6.62 -11.59
N ASP A 343 -10.36 6.87 -12.42
CA ASP A 343 -9.48 8.05 -12.34
C ASP A 343 -9.71 8.90 -13.61
N ARG A 344 -8.67 9.29 -14.36
CA ARG A 344 -8.84 9.89 -15.69
C ARG A 344 -9.35 8.85 -16.68
N ASN A 345 -8.95 7.60 -16.50
CA ASN A 345 -9.45 6.43 -17.21
C ASN A 345 -10.25 5.53 -16.26
N LEU A 346 -11.17 4.76 -16.84
CA LEU A 346 -11.83 3.67 -16.15
C LEU A 346 -10.95 2.42 -16.23
N TRP A 347 -10.58 1.89 -15.07
CA TRP A 347 -9.78 0.68 -14.92
C TRP A 347 -10.66 -0.45 -14.39
N PRO A 348 -11.18 -1.33 -15.25
CA PRO A 348 -11.95 -2.49 -14.81
C PRO A 348 -11.02 -3.56 -14.20
N THR A 349 -11.55 -4.38 -13.30
CA THR A 349 -10.87 -5.60 -12.87
C THR A 349 -10.96 -6.67 -13.96
N GLY A 350 -10.13 -7.71 -13.89
CA GLY A 350 -10.30 -8.87 -14.76
C GLY A 350 -9.23 -9.93 -14.59
N ARG A 351 -9.62 -11.18 -14.89
CA ARG A 351 -8.75 -12.36 -14.82
C ARG A 351 -8.10 -12.59 -13.44
N ASN A 352 -8.65 -12.00 -12.38
CA ASN A 352 -8.19 -12.27 -11.03
C ASN A 352 -8.73 -13.61 -10.53
N GLU A 353 -7.92 -14.36 -9.78
CA GLU A 353 -8.30 -15.64 -9.18
C GLU A 353 -8.29 -15.53 -7.66
N VAL A 354 -9.45 -15.67 -7.03
CA VAL A 354 -9.62 -15.75 -5.58
C VAL A 354 -9.96 -17.18 -5.22
N ARG A 355 -9.00 -17.92 -4.64
CA ARG A 355 -9.24 -19.32 -4.31
C ARG A 355 -8.59 -19.87 -3.06
N ASP A 356 -9.21 -20.89 -2.49
CA ASP A 356 -8.69 -21.60 -1.30
C ASP A 356 -8.44 -20.65 -0.11
N ASN A 357 -9.18 -19.53 -0.01
CA ASN A 357 -9.15 -18.61 1.12
C ASN A 357 -10.23 -18.97 2.14
N VAL A 358 -9.98 -18.71 3.42
CA VAL A 358 -11.01 -18.73 4.46
C VAL A 358 -11.41 -17.28 4.72
N VAL A 359 -12.61 -16.89 4.27
CA VAL A 359 -13.15 -15.54 4.47
C VAL A 359 -14.43 -15.62 5.28
N ARG A 360 -14.49 -14.92 6.41
CA ARG A 360 -15.64 -15.01 7.32
C ARG A 360 -15.83 -13.77 8.18
N ARG A 361 -17.07 -13.55 8.63
CA ARG A 361 -17.45 -12.49 9.58
C ARG A 361 -17.17 -11.07 9.05
N SER A 362 -17.25 -10.88 7.74
CA SER A 362 -17.20 -9.54 7.14
C SER A 362 -18.59 -8.88 7.19
N GLY A 363 -18.64 -7.56 7.29
CA GLY A 363 -19.91 -6.83 7.50
C GLY A 363 -20.93 -6.95 6.37
N LEU A 364 -20.62 -6.43 5.17
CA LEU A 364 -21.54 -6.46 4.02
C LEU A 364 -21.46 -7.77 3.25
N ALA A 365 -20.25 -8.26 2.98
CA ALA A 365 -20.02 -9.56 2.35
C ALA A 365 -18.58 -10.05 2.58
N ASP A 366 -18.41 -11.37 2.65
CA ASP A 366 -17.08 -11.99 2.69
C ASP A 366 -16.35 -11.86 1.35
N LEU A 367 -17.06 -12.04 0.24
CA LEU A 367 -16.52 -11.91 -1.12
C LEU A 367 -17.40 -10.96 -1.93
N ALA A 368 -16.79 -10.02 -2.66
CA ALA A 368 -17.51 -9.09 -3.51
C ALA A 368 -16.81 -8.83 -4.85
N LEU A 369 -17.61 -8.62 -5.89
CA LEU A 369 -17.18 -8.20 -7.22
C LEU A 369 -18.08 -7.06 -7.67
N ALA A 370 -17.48 -5.91 -7.99
CA ALA A 370 -18.20 -4.77 -8.54
C ALA A 370 -18.02 -4.68 -10.06
N ALA A 371 -19.04 -4.14 -10.72
CA ALA A 371 -19.03 -3.88 -12.16
C ALA A 371 -18.66 -2.40 -12.45
N PRO A 372 -18.06 -2.09 -13.61
CA PRO A 372 -17.72 -3.00 -14.69
C PRO A 372 -16.45 -3.83 -14.43
N SER A 373 -16.48 -5.10 -14.84
CA SER A 373 -15.30 -5.98 -14.95
C SER A 373 -15.03 -6.27 -16.42
N SER A 374 -13.75 -6.42 -16.78
CA SER A 374 -13.31 -6.88 -18.11
C SER A 374 -13.50 -8.39 -18.30
N GLY A 375 -14.01 -9.08 -17.26
CA GLY A 375 -14.38 -10.49 -17.28
C GLY A 375 -13.31 -11.41 -16.73
N ALA A 376 -13.67 -12.68 -16.56
CA ALA A 376 -12.80 -13.76 -16.09
C ALA A 376 -12.23 -13.62 -14.67
N ASP A 377 -12.72 -12.66 -13.87
CA ASP A 377 -12.58 -12.72 -12.42
C ASP A 377 -13.26 -14.01 -11.91
N CYS A 378 -12.55 -14.80 -11.11
CA CYS A 378 -13.01 -16.09 -10.60
C CYS A 378 -12.89 -16.16 -9.08
N PHE A 379 -13.98 -16.58 -8.44
CA PHE A 379 -14.01 -16.96 -7.03
C PHE A 379 -14.25 -18.48 -6.97
N ALA A 380 -13.37 -19.20 -6.28
CA ALA A 380 -13.44 -20.66 -6.17
C ALA A 380 -12.89 -21.14 -4.82
N GLY A 381 -13.67 -21.88 -4.04
CA GLY A 381 -13.21 -22.38 -2.75
C GLY A 381 -14.35 -22.96 -1.94
#